data_AF-A0A526XS62-F1
#
_entry.id   AF-A0A526XS62-F1
#
_cell.length_a   1.000
_cell.length_b   1.000
_cell.length_c   1.000
_cell.angle_alpha   90.00
_cell.angle_beta   90.00
_cell.angle_gamma   90.00
#
_symmetry.space_group_name_H-M   'P 1'
#
loop_
_entity.id
_entity.type
_entity.pdbx_description
1 polymer ?
#
loop_
_entity_poly.entity_id
_entity_poly.type
_entity_poly.pdbx_seq_one_letter_code
_entity_poly.pdbx_strand_id
1 'polypeptide(L)'
;RNDFAVRSIPVAANESRPALVIHLLPLRRAAHDIFTGADILVAATEVRASAVVPSPILLAGLFDLTPSEARLAAVLSQGRPLKDAASDLKITVKTGRT
;
A
#
# COMPACT_ATOMS: atom_id res chain seq x y z
N ARG A 1 13.04 2.24 -25.30
CA ARG A 1 12.19 3.22 -24.57
C ARG A 1 12.09 2.74 -23.14
N ASN A 2 12.69 3.43 -22.18
CA ASN A 2 12.56 3.06 -20.77
C ASN A 2 11.17 3.49 -20.32
N ASP A 3 10.25 2.56 -20.08
CA ASP A 3 8.91 2.90 -19.63
C ASP A 3 8.98 3.17 -18.14
N PHE A 4 9.17 4.44 -17.76
CA PHE A 4 9.10 4.85 -16.37
C PHE A 4 7.65 4.69 -15.91
N ALA A 5 7.35 3.55 -15.27
CA ALA A 5 6.05 3.26 -14.68
C ALA A 5 5.92 3.95 -13.31
N VAL A 6 4.69 4.19 -12.87
CA VAL A 6 4.41 4.61 -11.50
C VAL A 6 4.92 3.53 -10.54
N ARG A 7 5.59 3.95 -9.46
CA ARG A 7 6.12 3.04 -8.44
C ARG A 7 5.68 3.50 -7.06
N SER A 8 5.35 2.54 -6.21
CA SER A 8 5.07 2.77 -4.80
C SER A 8 6.10 2.03 -3.96
N ILE A 9 6.71 2.72 -3.00
CA ILE A 9 7.75 2.17 -2.12
C ILE A 9 7.23 2.26 -0.68
N PRO A 10 6.99 1.12 -0.01
CA PRO A 10 6.65 1.12 1.40
C PRO A 10 7.88 1.47 2.23
N VAL A 11 7.72 2.34 3.21
CA VAL A 11 8.74 2.74 4.17
C VAL A 11 8.23 2.44 5.56
N ALA A 12 8.93 1.54 6.25
CA ALA A 12 8.60 1.18 7.62
C ALA A 12 8.80 2.37 8.57
N ALA A 13 7.96 2.43 9.60
CA ALA A 13 8.11 3.35 10.72
C ALA A 13 9.43 3.11 11.47
N ASN A 14 9.94 4.15 12.13
CA ASN A 14 10.99 4.05 13.13
C ASN A 14 10.72 5.05 14.26
N GLU A 15 11.63 5.18 15.23
CA GLU A 15 11.46 6.05 16.40
C GLU A 15 11.27 7.53 16.03
N SER A 16 11.75 7.97 14.87
CA SER A 16 11.71 9.37 14.43
C SER A 16 10.67 9.65 13.33
N ARG A 17 10.05 8.63 12.73
CA ARG A 17 9.10 8.82 11.63
C ARG A 17 8.00 7.75 11.56
N PRO A 18 6.76 8.13 11.16
CA PRO A 18 5.69 7.16 10.93
C PRO A 18 5.97 6.30 9.68
N ALA A 19 5.17 5.24 9.50
CA ALA A 19 5.20 4.46 8.27
C ALA A 19 4.67 5.30 7.10
N LEU A 20 5.27 5.16 5.92
CA LEU A 20 4.96 5.94 4.74
C LEU A 20 4.83 5.03 3.51
N VAL A 21 4.04 5.45 2.53
CA VAL A 21 4.14 4.99 1.14
C VAL A 21 4.64 6.15 0.30
N ILE A 22 5.76 5.93 -0.40
CA ILE A 22 6.32 6.91 -1.33
C ILE A 22 5.86 6.52 -2.74
N HIS A 23 5.10 7.38 -3.39
CA HIS A 23 4.71 7.24 -4.78
C HIS A 23 5.64 8.07 -5.69
N LEU A 24 6.23 7.42 -6.69
CA LEU A 24 7.04 8.03 -7.73
C LEU A 24 6.21 8.10 -9.02
N LEU A 25 5.87 9.32 -9.43
CA LEU A 25 5.05 9.58 -10.61
C LEU A 25 5.91 10.28 -11.67
N PRO A 26 6.28 9.58 -12.76
CA PRO A 26 7.01 10.19 -13.86
C PRO A 26 6.17 11.29 -14.50
N LEU A 27 6.72 12.49 -14.57
CA LEU A 27 6.07 13.60 -15.21
C LEU A 27 6.17 13.41 -16.73
N ARG A 28 5.04 13.53 -17.45
CA ARG A 28 5.01 13.35 -18.90
C ARG A 28 4.16 14.46 -19.52
N ARG A 29 4.59 14.97 -20.68
CA ARG A 29 3.82 15.92 -21.51
C ARG A 29 3.34 17.12 -20.69
N ALA A 30 2.03 17.33 -20.60
CA ALA A 30 1.40 18.47 -19.93
C ALA A 30 1.81 18.65 -18.46
N ALA A 31 2.22 17.59 -17.76
CA ALA A 31 2.70 17.72 -16.38
C ALA A 31 4.05 18.48 -16.28
N HIS A 32 4.90 18.43 -17.33
CA HIS A 32 6.13 19.22 -17.39
C HIS A 32 5.86 20.72 -17.55
N ASP A 33 4.70 21.11 -18.06
CA ASP A 33 4.33 22.52 -18.25
C ASP A 33 4.11 23.21 -16.88
N ILE A 34 3.56 22.47 -15.92
CA ILE A 34 3.35 22.95 -14.54
C ILE A 34 4.61 22.76 -13.69
N PHE A 35 5.31 21.63 -13.84
CA PHE A 35 6.50 21.28 -13.08
C PHE A 35 7.77 21.38 -13.94
N THR A 36 8.03 22.58 -14.46
CA THR A 36 9.14 22.80 -15.39
C THR A 36 10.47 22.40 -14.77
N GLY A 37 11.23 21.57 -15.49
CA GLY A 37 12.55 21.08 -15.05
C GLY A 37 12.53 19.88 -14.09
N ALA A 38 11.34 19.35 -13.75
CA ALA A 38 11.23 18.13 -12.95
C ALA A 38 10.84 16.92 -13.81
N ASP A 39 11.53 15.80 -13.59
CA ASP A 39 11.24 14.53 -14.28
C ASP A 39 10.26 13.63 -13.50
N ILE A 40 10.17 13.80 -12.18
CA ILE A 40 9.41 12.92 -11.27
C ILE A 40 8.74 13.75 -10.17
N LEU A 41 7.46 13.50 -9.94
CA LEU A 41 6.74 13.93 -8.75
C LEU A 41 6.82 12.84 -7.67
N VAL A 42 7.23 13.24 -6.46
CA VAL A 42 7.28 12.36 -5.29
C VAL A 42 6.15 12.73 -4.33
N ALA A 43 5.25 11.80 -4.06
CA ALA A 43 4.21 11.95 -3.05
C ALA A 43 4.48 10.99 -1.88
N ALA A 44 4.63 11.52 -0.67
CA ALA A 44 4.81 10.74 0.55
C ALA A 44 3.52 10.76 1.37
N THR A 45 2.88 9.59 1.50
CA THR A 45 1.62 9.43 2.22
C THR A 45 1.86 8.67 3.51
N GLU A 46 1.50 9.25 4.66
CA GLU A 46 1.54 8.56 5.94
C GLU A 46 0.55 7.40 5.96
N VAL A 47 1.01 6.21 6.38
CA VAL A 47 0.14 5.06 6.59
C VAL A 47 -0.48 5.19 7.97
N ARG A 48 -1.74 5.63 8.00
CA ARG A 48 -2.54 5.66 9.22
C ARG A 48 -3.45 4.46 9.29
N ALA A 49 -3.55 3.85 10.47
CA ALA A 49 -4.58 2.87 10.75
C ALA A 49 -5.94 3.53 10.48
N SER A 50 -6.67 3.01 9.49
CA SER A 50 -7.99 3.51 9.15
C SER A 50 -9.01 2.89 10.10
N ALA A 51 -9.88 3.72 10.69
CA ALA A 51 -11.08 3.23 11.37
C ALA A 51 -12.05 2.57 10.39
N VAL A 52 -11.97 2.94 9.11
CA VAL A 52 -12.77 2.35 8.03
C VAL A 52 -12.03 1.14 7.47
N VAL A 53 -12.60 -0.03 7.72
CA VAL A 53 -12.16 -1.30 7.17
C VAL A 53 -12.79 -1.49 5.79
N PRO A 54 -12.01 -1.63 4.71
CA PRO A 54 -12.56 -1.89 3.39
C PRO A 54 -13.28 -3.25 3.36
N SER A 55 -14.36 -3.32 2.56
CA SER A 55 -15.05 -4.60 2.32
C SER A 55 -14.09 -5.61 1.67
N PRO A 56 -14.02 -6.86 2.14
CA PRO A 56 -13.23 -7.91 1.49
C PRO A 56 -13.61 -8.11 0.02
N ILE A 57 -14.89 -7.93 -0.35
CA ILE A 57 -15.33 -8.07 -1.75
C ILE A 57 -14.71 -6.98 -2.62
N LEU A 58 -14.62 -5.75 -2.10
CA LEU A 58 -13.99 -4.64 -2.81
C LEU A 58 -12.49 -4.90 -3.00
N LEU A 59 -11.80 -5.38 -1.95
CA LEU A 59 -10.38 -5.71 -2.03
C LEU A 59 -10.11 -6.86 -3.01
N ALA A 60 -10.97 -7.89 -3.01
CA ALA A 60 -10.88 -9.00 -3.96
C ALA A 60 -10.97 -8.51 -5.40
N GLY A 61 -11.94 -7.64 -5.72
CA GLY A 61 -12.11 -7.13 -7.08
C GLY A 61 -11.04 -6.11 -7.50
N LEU A 62 -10.50 -5.31 -6.58
CA LEU A 62 -9.48 -4.30 -6.90
C LEU A 62 -8.07 -4.89 -7.10
N PHE A 63 -7.78 -6.00 -6.44
CA PHE A 63 -6.43 -6.56 -6.36
C PHE A 63 -6.37 -8.05 -6.77
N ASP A 64 -7.43 -8.58 -7.38
CA ASP A 64 -7.56 -9.99 -7.79
C ASP A 64 -7.27 -11.00 -6.67
N LEU A 65 -7.61 -10.64 -5.43
CA LEU A 65 -7.33 -11.48 -4.26
C LEU A 65 -8.30 -12.65 -4.18
N THR A 66 -7.80 -13.81 -3.76
CA THR A 66 -8.64 -14.91 -3.30
C THR A 66 -9.47 -14.48 -2.09
N PRO A 67 -10.58 -15.18 -1.78
CA PRO A 67 -11.40 -14.85 -0.61
C PRO A 67 -10.61 -14.84 0.70
N SER A 68 -9.57 -15.67 0.84
CA SER A 68 -8.73 -15.74 2.03
C SER A 68 -7.77 -14.55 2.15
N GLU A 69 -7.13 -14.17 1.05
CA GLU A 69 -6.24 -13.00 0.98
C GLU A 69 -7.03 -11.71 1.21
N ALA A 70 -8.23 -11.59 0.63
CA ALA A 70 -9.09 -10.43 0.83
C ALA A 70 -9.50 -10.23 2.29
N ARG A 71 -9.82 -11.33 3.01
CA ARG A 71 -10.08 -11.28 4.46
C ARG A 71 -8.85 -10.86 5.25
N LEU A 72 -7.68 -11.41 4.92
CA LEU A 72 -6.42 -11.02 5.56
C LEU A 72 -6.11 -9.53 5.32
N ALA A 73 -6.22 -9.05 4.09
CA ALA A 73 -5.99 -7.66 3.72
C ALA A 73 -6.95 -6.69 4.44
N ALA A 74 -8.23 -7.07 4.58
CA ALA A 74 -9.20 -6.29 5.34
C ALA A 74 -8.78 -6.15 6.82
N VAL A 75 -8.36 -7.24 7.47
CA VAL A 75 -7.88 -7.19 8.85
C VAL A 75 -6.60 -6.36 8.98
N LEU A 76 -5.66 -6.51 8.05
CA LEU A 76 -4.39 -5.75 8.05
C LEU A 76 -4.61 -4.25 7.81
N SER A 77 -5.65 -3.84 7.09
CA SER A 77 -5.98 -2.43 6.85
C SER A 77 -6.27 -1.62 8.12
N GLN A 78 -6.55 -2.31 9.23
CA GLN A 78 -6.74 -1.72 10.56
C GLN A 78 -5.40 -1.31 11.21
N GLY A 79 -4.26 -1.57 10.57
CA GLY A 79 -2.93 -1.30 11.13
C GLY A 79 -2.49 -2.27 12.23
N ARG A 80 -3.18 -3.41 12.37
CA ARG A 80 -2.83 -4.46 13.34
C ARG A 80 -1.63 -5.28 12.85
N PRO A 81 -0.76 -5.76 13.75
CA PRO A 81 0.40 -6.55 13.35
C PRO A 81 -0.05 -7.90 12.76
N LEU A 82 0.70 -8.39 11.78
CA LEU A 82 0.37 -9.64 11.05
C LEU A 82 0.15 -10.85 11.97
N LYS A 83 0.88 -10.92 13.09
CA LYS A 83 0.70 -12.00 14.09
C LYS A 83 -0.72 -12.05 14.65
N ASP A 84 -1.33 -10.89 14.92
CA ASP A 84 -2.66 -10.81 15.52
C ASP A 84 -3.71 -11.12 14.45
N ALA A 85 -3.54 -10.60 13.23
CA ALA A 85 -4.40 -10.92 12.11
C ALA A 85 -4.38 -12.43 11.76
N ALA A 86 -3.20 -13.05 11.81
CA ALA A 86 -3.03 -14.48 11.56
C ALA A 86 -3.71 -15.32 12.65
N SER A 87 -3.59 -14.91 13.92
CA SER A 87 -4.29 -15.54 15.04
C SER A 87 -5.80 -15.50 14.87
N ASP A 88 -6.36 -14.34 14.53
CA ASP A 88 -7.81 -14.16 14.32
C ASP A 88 -8.35 -15.03 13.19
N LEU A 89 -7.57 -15.16 12.11
CA LEU A 89 -7.93 -15.92 10.93
C LEU A 89 -7.55 -17.41 11.02
N LYS A 90 -6.97 -17.84 12.16
CA LYS A 90 -6.51 -19.22 12.41
C LYS A 90 -5.55 -19.74 11.34
N ILE A 91 -4.65 -18.87 10.87
CA ILE A 91 -3.58 -19.22 9.93
C ILE A 91 -2.22 -19.00 10.58
N THR A 92 -1.17 -19.58 10.00
CA THR A 92 0.19 -19.29 10.46
C THR A 92 0.67 -17.94 9.92
N VAL A 93 1.56 -17.27 10.66
CA VAL A 93 2.22 -16.04 10.17
C VAL A 93 2.96 -16.30 8.84
N LYS A 94 3.51 -17.51 8.67
CA LYS A 94 4.17 -17.91 7.43
C LYS A 94 3.20 -17.92 6.25
N THR A 95 2.00 -18.47 6.45
CA THR A 95 0.92 -18.46 5.45
C THR A 95 0.54 -17.03 5.09
N GLY A 96 0.38 -16.14 6.06
CA GLY A 96 0.02 -14.74 5.79
C GLY A 96 1.12 -13.89 5.12
N ARG A 97 2.32 -14.43 4.90
CA ARG A 97 3.43 -13.77 4.17
C ARG A 97 3.59 -14.26 2.73
N THR A 98 2.89 -15.35 2.39
CA THR A 98 2.92 -15.95 1.05
C THR A 98 1.79 -15.35 0.24
#